data_AF-A0A6P1VXN4-F1
#
_entry.id   AF-A0A6P1VXN4-F1
#
_cell.length_a   1.000
_cell.length_b   1.000
_cell.length_c   1.000
_cell.angle_alpha   90.00
_cell.angle_beta   90.00
_cell.angle_gamma   90.00
#
_symmetry.space_group_name_H-M   'P 1'
#
loop_
_entity.id
_entity.type
_entity.pdbx_description
1 polymer ?
#
loop_
_entity_poly.entity_id
_entity_poly.type
_entity_poly.pdbx_seq_one_letter_code
_entity_poly.pdbx_strand_id
1 'polypeptide(L)'
;MHTSILLTVLLTLVWLPLQAQIRVQTDSSSTPDRVIYTLVQQQPEFSGGMNKLGQYIQENLRYPKAAQAAGLAGRVFIRFLINKQGGIEKVQVLKGISPELDAEAVRLVASMPNWLPGKVDGQAVDCLYNLPINFSVR
;
A
#
# COMPACT_ATOMS: atom_id res chain seq x y z
N MET A 1 -54.33 -16.43 -46.63
CA MET A 1 -53.96 -15.89 -47.96
C MET A 1 -53.55 -14.44 -47.71
N HIS A 2 -52.30 -13.97 -47.72
CA HIS A 2 -51.09 -14.23 -48.50
C HIS A 2 -49.89 -13.96 -47.55
N THR A 3 -49.07 -14.96 -47.23
CA THR A 3 -47.68 -15.14 -47.72
C THR A 3 -46.64 -14.14 -47.20
N SER A 4 -45.76 -14.66 -46.34
CA SER A 4 -44.30 -14.52 -46.39
C SER A 4 -43.69 -13.11 -46.47
N ILE A 5 -43.26 -12.61 -45.33
CA ILE A 5 -41.95 -11.94 -45.21
C ILE A 5 -41.08 -12.86 -44.36
N LEU A 6 -40.52 -13.87 -45.03
CA LEU A 6 -39.29 -14.53 -44.63
C LEU A 6 -38.17 -13.48 -44.64
N LEU A 7 -37.18 -13.67 -43.76
CA LEU A 7 -35.77 -13.33 -44.01
C LEU A 7 -35.21 -11.93 -43.63
N THR A 8 -35.45 -11.41 -42.41
CA THR A 8 -34.62 -10.30 -41.85
C THR A 8 -34.35 -10.37 -40.34
N VAL A 9 -34.40 -11.54 -39.71
CA VAL A 9 -34.00 -11.70 -38.28
C VAL A 9 -32.58 -12.26 -38.13
N LEU A 10 -31.80 -12.28 -39.21
CA LEU A 10 -30.43 -12.78 -39.25
C LEU A 10 -29.40 -11.65 -39.45
N LEU A 11 -29.56 -10.50 -38.78
CA LEU A 11 -28.51 -9.47 -38.70
C LEU A 11 -28.75 -8.39 -37.63
N THR A 12 -29.03 -8.77 -36.38
CA THR A 12 -28.86 -7.84 -35.25
C THR A 12 -28.08 -8.52 -34.13
N LEU A 13 -26.76 -8.38 -34.24
CA LEU A 13 -25.82 -8.17 -33.12
C LEU A 13 -25.81 -9.32 -32.10
N VAL A 14 -24.83 -10.24 -32.13
CA VAL A 14 -23.48 -10.00 -31.58
C VAL A 14 -23.53 -8.97 -30.44
N TRP A 15 -24.43 -9.21 -29.48
CA TRP A 15 -24.62 -8.42 -28.28
C TRP A 15 -24.11 -9.22 -27.10
N LEU A 16 -22.79 -9.33 -27.03
CA LEU A 16 -22.04 -9.11 -25.80
C LEU A 16 -20.58 -8.98 -26.25
N PRO A 17 -20.10 -7.78 -26.63
CA PRO A 17 -18.67 -7.58 -26.50
C PRO A 17 -18.36 -7.83 -25.03
N LEU A 18 -17.50 -8.81 -24.83
CA LEU A 18 -16.68 -9.05 -23.65
C LEU A 18 -15.90 -7.78 -23.31
N GLN A 19 -16.59 -6.72 -22.91
CA GLN A 19 -15.99 -5.68 -22.10
C GLN A 19 -16.11 -6.22 -20.69
N ALA A 20 -15.27 -7.22 -20.40
CA ALA A 20 -14.69 -7.34 -19.09
C ALA A 20 -14.23 -5.92 -18.75
N GLN A 21 -15.00 -5.24 -17.90
CA GLN A 21 -14.64 -3.94 -17.41
C GLN A 21 -13.26 -4.14 -16.79
N ILE A 22 -12.22 -3.65 -17.46
CA ILE A 22 -10.95 -3.42 -16.81
C ILE A 22 -11.28 -2.34 -15.79
N ARG A 23 -11.68 -2.75 -14.59
CA ARG A 23 -11.76 -1.85 -13.44
C ARG A 23 -10.33 -1.47 -13.13
N VAL A 24 -9.81 -0.45 -13.81
CA VAL A 24 -8.73 0.34 -13.25
C VAL A 24 -9.35 0.99 -12.02
N GLN A 25 -9.11 0.40 -10.85
CA GLN A 25 -9.46 1.02 -9.58
C GLN A 25 -8.54 2.24 -9.43
N THR A 26 -9.01 3.39 -9.89
CA THR A 26 -8.49 4.68 -9.45
C THR A 26 -8.94 4.84 -8.00
N ASP A 27 -8.02 4.56 -7.07
CA ASP A 27 -8.23 4.80 -5.65
C ASP A 27 -8.60 6.28 -5.45
N SER A 28 -9.88 6.50 -5.25
CA SER A 28 -10.51 7.80 -5.08
C SER A 28 -10.29 8.26 -3.63
N SER A 29 -9.13 8.83 -3.34
CA SER A 29 -8.85 9.52 -2.06
C SER A 29 -8.45 10.98 -2.29
N SER A 30 -9.46 11.79 -2.62
CA SER A 30 -9.61 13.23 -2.31
C SER A 30 -8.35 14.08 -2.05
N THR A 31 -7.60 14.44 -3.09
CA THR A 31 -6.90 15.75 -3.22
C THR A 31 -6.61 15.93 -4.72
N PRO A 32 -7.12 16.97 -5.41
CA PRO A 32 -7.10 17.01 -6.88
C PRO A 32 -5.71 17.10 -7.55
N ASP A 33 -4.63 17.42 -6.85
CA ASP A 33 -3.32 17.75 -7.47
C ASP A 33 -2.08 17.07 -6.83
N ARG A 34 -2.25 16.09 -5.93
CA ARG A 34 -1.09 15.50 -5.24
C ARG A 34 -0.47 14.37 -6.06
N VAL A 35 0.65 14.65 -6.73
CA VAL A 35 1.46 13.63 -7.43
C VAL A 35 2.22 12.79 -6.40
N ILE A 36 1.96 11.48 -6.39
CA ILE A 36 2.64 10.51 -5.52
C ILE A 36 3.61 9.70 -6.35
N TYR A 37 4.88 9.72 -5.96
CA TYR A 37 5.96 9.01 -6.64
C TYR A 37 6.14 7.60 -6.04
N THR A 38 6.18 6.59 -6.91
CA THR A 38 6.57 5.23 -6.54
C THR A 38 8.06 4.97 -6.74
N LEU A 39 8.67 5.70 -7.67
CA LEU A 39 10.08 5.65 -8.01
C LEU A 39 10.65 7.06 -7.88
N VAL A 40 11.71 7.19 -7.09
CA VAL A 40 12.41 8.45 -6.81
C VAL A 40 13.91 8.24 -7.03
N GLN A 41 14.61 9.32 -7.40
CA GLN A 41 16.06 9.27 -7.63
C GLN A 41 16.81 9.10 -6.31
N GLN A 42 16.32 9.77 -5.26
CA GLN A 42 16.80 9.60 -3.89
C GLN A 42 15.68 9.01 -3.05
N GLN A 43 15.93 7.83 -2.49
CA GLN A 43 14.96 7.16 -1.62
C GLN A 43 14.78 7.90 -0.30
N PRO A 44 13.58 7.86 0.29
CA PRO A 44 13.38 8.37 1.63
C PRO A 44 14.17 7.55 2.65
N GLU A 45 14.63 8.19 3.72
CA GLU A 45 15.49 7.58 4.73
C GLU A 45 15.00 7.91 6.13
N PHE A 46 15.04 6.94 7.05
CA PHE A 46 14.69 7.19 8.44
C PHE A 46 15.69 8.19 9.06
N SER A 47 15.25 9.03 9.98
CA SER A 47 16.16 9.96 10.67
C SER A 47 17.30 9.21 11.38
N GLY A 48 18.53 9.37 10.87
CA GLY A 48 19.72 8.66 11.36
C GLY A 48 19.98 7.30 10.70
N GLY A 49 19.28 7.00 9.59
CA GLY A 49 19.53 5.87 8.71
C GLY A 49 18.98 4.53 9.20
N MET A 50 19.30 3.48 8.44
CA MET A 50 18.75 2.14 8.65
C MET A 50 19.11 1.54 10.01
N ASN A 51 20.28 1.88 10.57
CA ASN A 51 20.66 1.43 11.91
C ASN A 51 19.73 2.00 12.99
N LYS A 52 19.37 3.29 12.88
CA LYS A 52 18.44 3.94 13.81
C LYS A 52 17.02 3.45 13.63
N LEU A 53 16.61 3.14 12.40
CA LEU A 53 15.34 2.48 12.14
C LEU A 53 15.26 1.12 12.83
N GLY A 54 16.30 0.30 12.72
CA GLY A 54 16.38 -1.00 13.40
C GLY A 54 16.29 -0.87 14.92
N GLN A 55 17.01 0.09 15.51
CA GLN A 55 16.93 0.39 16.95
C GLN A 55 15.51 0.83 17.35
N TYR A 56 14.93 1.79 16.62
CA TYR A 56 13.58 2.26 16.88
C TYR A 56 12.55 1.12 16.84
N ILE A 57 12.63 0.24 15.84
CA ILE A 57 11.75 -0.92 15.75
C ILE A 57 11.94 -1.81 16.98
N GLN A 58 13.18 -2.16 17.35
CA GLN A 58 13.43 -3.03 18.50
C GLN A 58 12.92 -2.44 19.83
N GLU A 59 13.07 -1.13 20.02
CA GLU A 59 12.67 -0.44 21.25
C GLU A 59 11.15 -0.23 21.36
N ASN A 60 10.48 -0.07 20.23
CA ASN A 60 9.06 0.33 20.19
C ASN A 60 8.11 -0.78 19.74
N LEU A 61 8.61 -1.91 19.22
CA LEU A 61 7.82 -3.05 18.79
C LEU A 61 7.25 -3.79 20.00
N ARG A 62 5.92 -3.90 20.06
CA ARG A 62 5.22 -4.63 21.13
C ARG A 62 4.67 -5.91 20.57
N TYR A 63 5.22 -7.04 20.99
CA TYR A 63 4.69 -8.33 20.57
C TYR A 63 3.31 -8.58 21.26
N PRO A 64 2.18 -8.70 20.54
CA PRO A 64 0.87 -8.96 21.14
C PRO A 64 0.83 -10.35 21.80
N LYS A 65 0.37 -10.41 23.06
CA LYS A 65 0.32 -11.67 23.84
C LYS A 65 -0.44 -12.80 23.16
N ALA A 66 -1.53 -12.48 22.47
CA ALA A 66 -2.34 -13.46 21.74
C ALA A 66 -1.54 -14.11 20.59
N ALA A 67 -0.84 -13.30 19.79
CA ALA A 67 0.03 -13.79 18.73
C ALA A 67 1.22 -14.58 19.28
N GLN A 68 1.74 -14.20 20.46
CA GLN A 68 2.84 -14.90 21.11
C GLN A 68 2.42 -16.27 21.61
N ALA A 69 1.25 -16.36 22.26
CA ALA A 69 0.68 -17.63 22.74
C ALA A 69 0.33 -18.57 21.58
N ALA A 70 -0.06 -18.03 20.43
CA ALA A 70 -0.33 -18.77 19.21
C ALA A 70 0.94 -19.14 18.41
N GLY A 71 2.13 -18.71 18.86
CA GLY A 71 3.39 -19.02 18.19
C GLY A 71 3.53 -18.41 16.79
N LEU A 72 2.83 -17.31 16.51
CA LEU A 72 2.87 -16.66 15.20
C LEU A 72 4.25 -16.03 14.98
N ALA A 73 4.73 -16.02 13.74
CA ALA A 73 6.00 -15.39 13.40
C ALA A 73 6.06 -15.10 11.90
N GLY A 74 6.92 -14.17 11.51
CA GLY A 74 7.19 -13.86 10.11
C GLY A 74 7.34 -12.37 9.85
N ARG A 75 7.14 -11.98 8.58
CA ARG A 75 7.28 -10.60 8.12
C ARG A 75 5.94 -10.01 7.70
N VAL A 76 5.58 -8.89 8.33
CA VAL A 76 4.48 -8.02 7.89
C VAL A 76 5.05 -6.96 6.96
N PHE A 77 4.47 -6.80 5.78
CA PHE A 77 4.87 -5.79 4.81
C PHE A 77 3.89 -4.63 4.86
N ILE A 78 4.38 -3.44 5.18
CA ILE A 78 3.59 -2.21 5.25
C ILE A 78 4.02 -1.25 4.16
N ARG A 79 3.05 -0.62 3.52
CA ARG A 79 3.22 0.54 2.64
C ARG A 79 2.74 1.78 3.36
N PHE A 80 3.48 2.87 3.23
CA PHE A 80 3.03 4.18 3.71
C PHE A 80 3.55 5.30 2.79
N LEU A 81 2.86 6.43 2.82
CA LEU A 81 3.25 7.64 2.11
C LEU A 81 4.17 8.45 3.01
N ILE A 82 5.35 8.80 2.50
CA ILE A 82 6.23 9.79 3.12
C ILE A 82 6.02 11.08 2.37
N ASN A 83 5.54 12.11 3.08
CA ASN A 83 5.28 13.40 2.47
C ASN A 83 6.59 14.19 2.27
N LYS A 84 6.53 15.27 1.48
CA LYS A 84 7.69 16.15 1.25
C LYS A 84 8.28 16.80 2.52
N GLN A 85 7.57 16.79 3.65
CA GLN A 85 8.05 17.24 4.95
C GLN A 85 8.63 16.09 5.80
N GLY A 86 8.62 14.86 5.30
CA GLY A 86 9.08 13.68 6.02
C GLY A 86 8.03 13.02 6.93
N GLY A 87 6.82 13.55 6.99
CA GLY A 87 5.72 12.96 7.76
C GLY A 87 5.16 11.70 7.08
N ILE A 88 4.58 10.83 7.89
CA ILE A 88 3.97 9.58 7.42
C ILE A 88 2.46 9.74 7.30
N GLU A 89 1.91 9.26 6.19
CA GLU A 89 0.49 9.26 5.88
C GLU A 89 0.08 7.94 5.21
N LYS A 90 -1.23 7.67 5.12
CA LYS A 90 -1.82 6.55 4.36
C LYS A 90 -1.12 5.20 4.60
N VAL A 91 -0.99 4.81 5.87
CA VAL A 91 -0.36 3.53 6.25
C VAL A 91 -1.29 2.37 5.90
N GLN A 92 -0.79 1.39 5.15
CA GLN A 92 -1.53 0.25 4.63
C GLN A 92 -0.72 -1.04 4.76
N VAL A 93 -1.37 -2.13 5.18
CA VAL A 93 -0.77 -3.47 5.19
C VAL A 93 -0.87 -4.08 3.79
N LEU A 94 0.27 -4.44 3.19
CA LEU A 94 0.33 -5.11 1.89
C LEU A 94 0.25 -6.63 2.05
N LYS A 95 0.96 -7.16 3.04
CA LYS A 95 0.99 -8.59 3.36
C LYS A 95 1.10 -8.74 4.87
N GLY A 96 0.01 -9.20 5.45
CA GLY A 96 -0.10 -9.46 6.88
C GLY A 96 0.22 -10.90 7.27
N ILE A 97 0.18 -11.15 8.58
CA ILE A 97 0.28 -12.50 9.17
C ILE A 97 -0.99 -12.80 9.96
N SER A 98 -1.34 -11.90 10.88
CA SER A 98 -2.56 -11.96 11.66
C SER A 98 -3.03 -10.55 12.02
N PRO A 99 -4.33 -10.35 12.28
CA PRO A 99 -4.86 -9.02 12.60
C PRO A 99 -4.13 -8.31 13.75
N GLU A 100 -3.64 -9.06 14.74
CA GLU A 100 -2.94 -8.51 15.90
C GLU A 100 -1.54 -8.00 15.53
N LEU A 101 -0.78 -8.79 14.75
CA LEU A 101 0.55 -8.39 14.29
C LEU A 101 0.47 -7.25 13.28
N ASP A 102 -0.53 -7.30 12.41
CA ASP A 102 -0.79 -6.27 11.41
C ASP A 102 -1.15 -4.93 12.07
N ALA A 103 -2.04 -4.95 13.07
CA ALA A 103 -2.42 -3.75 13.82
C ALA A 103 -1.24 -3.14 14.58
N GLU A 104 -0.39 -3.97 15.20
CA GLU A 104 0.82 -3.49 15.87
C GLU A 104 1.81 -2.89 14.88
N ALA A 105 1.99 -3.52 13.72
CA ALA A 105 2.88 -3.03 12.69
C ALA A 105 2.41 -1.66 12.15
N VAL A 106 1.10 -1.49 11.94
CA VAL A 106 0.50 -0.19 11.58
C VAL A 106 0.74 0.86 12.68
N ARG A 107 0.52 0.50 13.94
CA ARG A 107 0.77 1.40 15.08
C ARG A 107 2.22 1.86 15.13
N LEU A 108 3.17 0.93 14.96
CA LEU A 108 4.61 1.21 15.01
C LEU A 108 5.03 2.21 13.92
N VAL A 109 4.54 2.01 12.69
CA VAL A 109 4.82 2.90 11.55
C VAL A 109 4.16 4.25 11.73
N ALA A 110 2.90 4.29 12.17
CA ALA A 110 2.19 5.54 12.41
C ALA A 110 2.82 6.39 13.53
N SER A 111 3.54 5.78 14.47
CA SER A 111 4.22 6.50 15.55
C SER A 111 5.68 6.85 15.26
N MET A 112 6.19 6.58 14.06
CA MET A 112 7.58 6.89 13.71
C MET A 112 7.83 8.40 13.69
N PRO A 113 9.07 8.83 14.04
CA PRO A 113 9.47 10.21 13.83
C PRO A 113 9.53 10.55 12.34
N ASN A 114 9.67 11.84 12.04
CA ASN A 114 9.80 12.30 10.66
C ASN A 114 11.01 11.64 9.95
N TRP A 115 10.81 11.33 8.67
CA TRP A 115 11.79 10.78 7.76
C TRP A 115 12.46 11.89 6.94
N LEU A 116 13.60 11.59 6.34
CA LEU A 116 14.12 12.36 5.23
C LEU A 116 13.28 12.02 3.98
N PRO A 117 12.64 13.00 3.33
CA PRO A 117 11.78 12.75 2.19
C PRO A 117 12.58 12.28 0.97
N GLY A 118 11.93 11.52 0.10
CA GLY A 118 12.51 11.18 -1.20
C GLY A 118 12.64 12.41 -2.09
N LYS A 119 13.59 12.38 -3.03
CA LYS A 119 13.82 13.48 -3.96
C LYS A 119 13.81 13.05 -5.42
N VAL A 120 13.27 13.93 -6.25
CA VAL A 120 13.31 13.88 -7.72
C VAL A 120 13.82 15.22 -8.20
N ASP A 121 14.85 15.23 -9.04
CA ASP A 121 15.49 16.46 -9.55
C ASP A 121 15.89 17.45 -8.43
N GLY A 122 16.34 16.90 -7.29
CA GLY A 122 16.74 17.67 -6.11
C GLY A 122 15.58 18.22 -5.26
N GLN A 123 14.33 18.05 -5.68
CA GLN A 123 13.15 18.52 -4.96
C GLN A 123 12.54 17.40 -4.10
N ALA A 124 12.12 17.74 -2.87
CA ALA A 124 11.42 16.81 -2.00
C ALA A 124 10.01 16.54 -2.53
N VAL A 125 9.65 15.27 -2.67
CA VAL A 125 8.36 14.83 -3.22
C VAL A 125 7.65 13.87 -2.28
N ASP A 126 6.34 13.75 -2.47
CA ASP A 126 5.55 12.73 -1.78
C ASP A 126 5.82 11.36 -2.43
N CYS A 127 6.27 10.39 -1.65
CA CYS A 127 6.64 9.08 -2.19
C CYS A 127 6.16 7.90 -1.33
N LEU A 128 5.87 6.78 -1.98
CA LEU A 128 5.49 5.54 -1.29
C LEU A 128 6.73 4.76 -0.86
N TYR A 129 6.70 4.28 0.37
CA TYR A 129 7.74 3.43 0.94
C TYR A 129 7.16 2.12 1.46
N ASN A 130 7.85 1.01 1.20
CA ASN A 130 7.47 -0.32 1.68
C ASN A 130 8.48 -0.80 2.73
N LEU A 131 8.03 -1.04 3.95
CA LEU A 131 8.86 -1.50 5.06
C LEU A 131 8.46 -2.91 5.50
N PRO A 132 9.37 -3.90 5.43
CA PRO A 132 9.16 -5.20 6.07
C PRO A 132 9.48 -5.13 7.57
N ILE A 133 8.53 -5.51 8.41
CA ILE A 133 8.69 -5.63 9.87
C ILE A 133 8.72 -7.11 10.23
N ASN A 134 9.80 -7.54 10.89
CA ASN A 134 9.99 -8.93 11.29
C ASN A 134 9.50 -9.16 12.72
N PHE A 135 8.49 -10.02 12.87
CA PHE A 135 8.03 -10.53 14.15
C PHE A 135 8.66 -11.90 14.39
N SER A 136 9.50 -11.99 15.40
CA SER A 136 10.09 -13.25 15.85
C SER A 136 9.81 -13.41 17.33
N VAL A 137 9.26 -14.56 17.70
CA VAL A 137 9.27 -15.01 19.09
C VAL A 137 10.72 -15.39 19.39
N ARG A 138 11.29 -14.81 20.44
CA ARG A 138 12.59 -15.22 21.00
C ARG A 138 12.36 -15.96 22.30
#